data_AF-A0A2A9G0X2-F1
#
_entry.id   AF-A0A2A9G0X2-F1
#
_cell.length_a   1.000
_cell.length_b   1.000
_cell.length_c   1.000
_cell.angle_alpha   90.00
_cell.angle_beta   90.00
_cell.angle_gamma   90.00
#
_symmetry.space_group_name_H-M   'P 1'
#
loop_
_entity.id
_entity.type
_entity.pdbx_description
1 polymer ?
#
loop_
_entity_poly.entity_id
_entity_poly.type
_entity_poly.pdbx_seq_one_letter_code
_entity_poly.pdbx_strand_id
1 'polypeptide(L)'
;MLRFLLSPRLLTAITRLMGVLLLPVAFVRAPGRARYLACQWALGLRYPAEDLAGLNAAARAAFTRARTEAFWRDGQLIGLTSGHRDAAEQYRLFTEEVRRTGSVSEARRLVLPPEESAHVGGTAMDVRPTEGAAWLERHGAAHRLFRRYDNEWWHFEYHPDTEPLRLPHPGHTPARRRQRIG
;
A
#
# COMPACT_ATOMS: atom_id res chain seq x y z
N MET A 1 -6.15 -7.72 28.96
CA MET A 1 -5.29 -8.88 29.30
C MET A 1 -5.44 -10.00 28.26
N LEU A 2 -5.18 -9.70 26.97
CA LEU A 2 -5.14 -10.69 25.86
C LEU A 2 -4.40 -10.10 24.65
N ARG A 3 -3.18 -9.57 24.85
CA ARG A 3 -2.43 -8.86 23.79
C ARG A 3 -1.00 -9.37 23.55
N PHE A 4 -0.72 -10.57 24.04
CA PHE A 4 0.43 -11.40 23.68
C PHE A 4 -0.15 -12.78 23.39
N LEU A 5 0.24 -13.50 22.32
CA LEU A 5 1.22 -14.59 22.46
C LEU A 5 1.51 -15.31 21.11
N LEU A 6 1.49 -14.64 19.95
CA LEU A 6 1.98 -15.27 18.71
C LEU A 6 3.05 -14.38 18.07
N SER A 7 4.23 -14.95 17.85
CA SER A 7 5.32 -14.23 17.18
C SER A 7 4.91 -13.87 15.74
N PRO A 8 5.43 -12.76 15.16
CA PRO A 8 5.13 -12.39 13.77
C PRO A 8 5.40 -13.52 12.77
N ARG A 9 6.43 -14.35 13.05
CA ARG A 9 6.75 -15.54 12.26
C ARG A 9 5.67 -16.61 12.35
N LEU A 10 5.16 -16.87 13.56
CA LEU A 10 4.08 -17.85 13.76
C LEU A 10 2.79 -17.39 13.10
N LEU A 11 2.42 -16.11 13.23
CA LEU A 11 1.27 -15.55 12.51
C LEU A 11 1.44 -15.69 10.99
N THR A 12 2.65 -15.45 10.48
CA THR A 12 2.96 -15.64 9.06
C THR A 12 2.77 -17.08 8.61
N ALA A 13 3.29 -18.04 9.39
CA ALA A 13 3.11 -19.46 9.10
C ALA A 13 1.64 -19.88 9.13
N ILE A 14 0.87 -19.43 10.13
CA ILE A 14 -0.56 -19.70 10.25
C ILE A 14 -1.32 -19.13 9.04
N THR A 15 -1.04 -17.89 8.64
CA THR A 15 -1.71 -17.28 7.48
C THR A 15 -1.40 -18.05 6.19
N ARG A 16 -0.15 -18.49 6.00
CA ARG A 16 0.23 -19.31 4.84
C ARG A 16 -0.48 -20.66 4.84
N LEU A 17 -0.51 -21.33 6.00
CA LEU A 17 -1.23 -22.59 6.17
C LEU A 17 -2.72 -22.41 5.85
N MET A 18 -3.34 -21.33 6.35
CA MET A 18 -4.73 -21.02 6.05
C MET A 18 -4.96 -20.82 4.55
N GLY A 19 -4.05 -20.12 3.86
CA GLY A 19 -4.10 -19.99 2.39
C GLY A 19 -4.06 -21.34 1.67
N VAL A 20 -3.23 -22.28 2.13
CA VAL A 20 -3.18 -23.65 1.56
C VAL A 20 -4.48 -24.42 1.86
N LEU A 21 -4.96 -24.39 3.09
CA LEU A 21 -6.18 -25.10 3.51
C LEU A 21 -7.43 -24.58 2.80
N LEU A 22 -7.46 -23.29 2.43
CA LEU A 22 -8.57 -22.68 1.69
C LEU A 22 -8.52 -22.94 0.18
N LEU A 23 -7.43 -23.48 -0.37
CA LEU A 23 -7.29 -23.72 -1.82
C LEU A 23 -8.40 -24.62 -2.40
N PRO A 24 -8.79 -25.78 -1.80
CA PRO A 24 -9.83 -26.62 -2.36
C PRO A 24 -11.17 -25.90 -2.48
N VAL A 25 -11.55 -25.15 -1.42
CA VAL A 25 -12.78 -24.34 -1.41
C VAL A 25 -12.70 -23.23 -2.46
N ALA A 26 -11.55 -22.56 -2.57
CA ALA A 26 -11.33 -21.53 -3.58
C ALA A 26 -11.35 -22.09 -5.01
N PHE A 27 -10.89 -23.33 -5.22
CA PHE A 27 -10.91 -24.02 -6.51
C PHE A 27 -12.33 -24.35 -6.95
N VAL A 28 -13.16 -24.89 -6.05
CA VAL A 28 -14.59 -25.13 -6.33
C VAL A 28 -15.30 -23.82 -6.68
N ARG A 29 -14.98 -22.73 -5.97
CA ARG A 29 -15.65 -21.44 -6.16
C ARG A 29 -15.18 -20.64 -7.39
N ALA A 30 -13.89 -20.74 -7.75
CA ALA A 30 -13.31 -20.11 -8.93
C ALA A 30 -12.04 -20.85 -9.39
N PRO A 31 -12.16 -21.89 -10.25
CA PRO A 31 -11.04 -22.75 -10.63
C PRO A 31 -9.82 -21.99 -11.18
N GLY A 32 -10.05 -21.00 -12.06
CA GLY A 32 -9.00 -20.17 -12.66
C GLY A 32 -8.41 -19.09 -11.74
N ARG A 33 -8.97 -18.90 -10.54
CA ARG A 33 -8.55 -17.86 -9.59
C ARG A 33 -8.37 -18.38 -8.16
N ALA A 34 -8.26 -19.70 -7.98
CA ALA A 34 -8.22 -20.34 -6.67
C ALA A 34 -7.09 -19.78 -5.78
N ARG A 35 -5.88 -19.68 -6.32
CA ARG A 35 -4.71 -19.12 -5.62
C ARG A 35 -4.93 -17.67 -5.20
N TYR A 36 -5.51 -16.87 -6.09
CA TYR A 36 -5.87 -15.49 -5.80
C TYR A 36 -6.86 -15.44 -4.64
N LEU A 37 -8.00 -16.14 -4.73
CA LEU A 37 -9.06 -16.10 -3.72
C LEU A 37 -8.59 -16.61 -2.35
N ALA A 38 -7.90 -17.75 -2.32
CA ALA A 38 -7.39 -18.33 -1.08
C ALA A 38 -6.38 -17.39 -0.38
N CYS A 39 -5.51 -16.74 -1.16
CA CYS A 39 -4.63 -15.70 -0.63
C CYS A 39 -5.42 -14.50 -0.07
N GLN A 40 -6.41 -13.98 -0.81
CA GLN A 40 -7.21 -12.84 -0.34
C GLN A 40 -7.95 -13.16 0.97
N TRP A 41 -8.54 -14.36 1.08
CA TRP A 41 -9.21 -14.80 2.30
C TRP A 41 -8.24 -14.96 3.47
N ALA A 42 -7.08 -15.59 3.26
CA ALA A 42 -6.06 -15.73 4.30
C ALA A 42 -5.55 -14.36 4.80
N LEU A 43 -5.30 -13.43 3.88
CA LEU A 43 -4.89 -12.06 4.24
C LEU A 43 -6.02 -11.31 4.97
N GLY A 44 -7.27 -11.48 4.57
CA GLY A 44 -8.43 -10.90 5.28
C GLY A 44 -8.55 -11.41 6.72
N LEU A 45 -8.29 -12.70 6.95
CA LEU A 45 -8.21 -13.25 8.31
C LEU A 45 -7.02 -12.70 9.11
N ARG A 46 -5.89 -12.45 8.44
CA ARG A 46 -4.68 -11.90 9.07
C ARG A 46 -4.79 -10.41 9.40
N TYR A 47 -5.51 -9.66 8.56
CA TYR A 47 -5.66 -8.21 8.63
C TYR A 47 -7.15 -7.83 8.60
N PRO A 48 -7.93 -8.14 9.64
CA PRO A 48 -9.39 -7.98 9.63
C PRO A 48 -9.86 -6.52 9.55
N ALA A 49 -9.01 -5.56 9.90
CA ALA A 49 -9.28 -4.13 9.80
C ALA A 49 -8.70 -3.50 8.52
N GLU A 50 -8.18 -4.30 7.59
CA GLU A 50 -7.76 -3.84 6.27
C GLU A 50 -8.98 -3.45 5.44
N ASP A 51 -8.92 -2.30 4.77
CA ASP A 51 -9.92 -1.89 3.79
C ASP A 51 -9.26 -1.54 2.45
N LEU A 52 -9.77 -2.11 1.37
CA LEU A 52 -9.38 -1.84 -0.01
C LEU A 52 -10.46 -1.09 -0.78
N ALA A 53 -11.56 -0.72 -0.13
CA ALA A 53 -12.61 0.10 -0.73
C ALA A 53 -12.06 1.49 -1.13
N GLY A 54 -12.69 2.10 -2.12
CA GLY A 54 -12.28 3.40 -2.66
C GLY A 54 -11.01 3.38 -3.51
N LEU A 55 -10.15 2.36 -3.41
CA LEU A 55 -9.02 2.23 -4.33
C LEU A 55 -9.52 2.18 -5.78
N ASN A 56 -8.84 2.92 -6.65
CA ASN A 56 -9.04 2.83 -8.08
C ASN A 56 -8.95 1.35 -8.51
N ALA A 57 -9.83 0.93 -9.44
CA ALA A 57 -9.93 -0.47 -9.85
C ALA A 57 -8.59 -1.04 -10.35
N ALA A 58 -7.81 -0.27 -11.09
CA ALA A 58 -6.51 -0.68 -11.59
C ALA A 58 -5.48 -0.81 -10.46
N ALA A 59 -5.43 0.16 -9.53
CA ALA A 59 -4.56 0.13 -8.36
C ALA A 59 -4.88 -1.07 -7.45
N ARG A 60 -6.17 -1.31 -7.16
CA ARG A 60 -6.63 -2.48 -6.40
C ARG A 60 -6.23 -3.78 -7.09
N ALA A 61 -6.38 -3.87 -8.41
CA ALA A 61 -6.00 -5.06 -9.16
C ALA A 61 -4.47 -5.26 -9.12
N ALA A 62 -3.67 -4.20 -9.24
CA ALA A 62 -2.22 -4.25 -9.14
C ALA A 62 -1.76 -4.74 -7.76
N PHE A 63 -2.28 -4.13 -6.69
CA PHE A 63 -1.96 -4.50 -5.32
C PHE A 63 -2.35 -5.93 -4.97
N THR A 64 -3.55 -6.36 -5.34
CA THR A 64 -4.03 -7.71 -5.05
C THR A 64 -3.29 -8.79 -5.85
N ARG A 65 -2.83 -8.48 -7.08
CA ARG A 65 -1.90 -9.33 -7.84
C ARG A 65 -0.53 -9.43 -7.17
N ALA A 66 0.07 -8.29 -6.80
CA ALA A 66 1.37 -8.25 -6.14
C ALA A 66 1.40 -9.05 -4.85
N ARG A 67 0.41 -8.86 -3.96
CA ARG A 67 0.32 -9.62 -2.71
C ARG A 67 0.02 -11.10 -2.91
N THR A 68 -0.69 -11.46 -3.99
CA THR A 68 -0.90 -12.87 -4.35
C THR A 68 0.41 -13.51 -4.80
N GLU A 69 1.19 -12.82 -5.62
CA GLU A 69 2.50 -13.29 -6.06
C GLU A 69 3.45 -13.48 -4.88
N ALA A 70 3.64 -12.43 -4.06
CA ALA A 70 4.48 -12.45 -2.86
C ALA A 70 4.11 -13.60 -1.91
N PHE A 71 2.82 -13.80 -1.68
CA PHE A 71 2.30 -14.84 -0.78
C PHE A 71 2.70 -16.25 -1.24
N TRP A 72 2.57 -16.51 -2.54
CA TRP A 72 2.69 -17.85 -3.09
C TRP A 72 4.10 -18.22 -3.53
N ARG A 73 4.87 -17.25 -4.03
CA ARG A 73 6.25 -17.48 -4.49
C ARG A 73 7.22 -17.43 -3.33
N ASP A 74 7.09 -16.41 -2.48
CA ASP A 74 8.10 -16.08 -1.48
C ASP A 74 7.60 -16.28 -0.04
N GLY A 75 6.31 -16.62 0.14
CA GLY A 75 5.70 -16.73 1.46
C GLY A 75 5.56 -15.38 2.18
N GLN A 76 5.70 -14.27 1.46
CA GLN A 76 5.64 -12.93 2.03
C GLN A 76 4.20 -12.43 2.11
N LEU A 77 3.82 -11.93 3.29
CA LEU A 77 2.52 -11.29 3.49
C LEU A 77 2.63 -9.80 3.19
N ILE A 78 1.64 -9.28 2.47
CA ILE A 78 1.48 -7.86 2.16
C ILE A 78 0.06 -7.49 2.54
N GLY A 79 -0.08 -6.58 3.47
CA GLY A 79 -1.33 -5.98 3.91
C GLY A 79 -1.30 -4.46 3.78
N LEU A 80 -2.47 -3.86 3.91
CA LEU A 80 -2.69 -2.42 3.82
C LEU A 80 -3.05 -1.87 5.20
N THR A 81 -2.39 -0.78 5.56
CA THR A 81 -2.69 0.03 6.74
C THR A 81 -3.67 1.13 6.37
N SER A 82 -3.45 1.82 5.25
CA SER A 82 -4.33 2.86 4.72
C SER A 82 -4.34 2.83 3.19
N GLY A 83 -5.54 2.94 2.61
CA GLY A 83 -5.77 2.95 1.16
C GLY A 83 -6.41 4.26 0.72
N HIS A 84 -7.60 4.20 0.14
CA HIS A 84 -8.35 5.42 -0.19
C HIS A 84 -8.67 6.26 1.05
N ARG A 85 -8.67 7.58 0.89
CA ARG A 85 -9.10 8.53 1.92
C ARG A 85 -10.02 9.58 1.30
N ASP A 86 -11.11 9.90 1.98
CA ASP A 86 -11.99 10.97 1.51
C ASP A 86 -11.33 12.33 1.60
N ALA A 87 -11.64 13.22 0.65
CA ALA A 87 -11.03 14.56 0.58
C ALA A 87 -11.25 15.38 1.87
N ALA A 88 -12.43 15.24 2.51
CA ALA A 88 -12.73 15.93 3.76
C ALA A 88 -11.88 15.40 4.94
N GLU A 89 -11.61 14.09 4.98
CA GLU A 89 -10.72 13.50 5.97
C GLU A 89 -9.28 13.97 5.74
N GLN A 90 -8.81 13.94 4.49
CA GLN A 90 -7.48 14.45 4.13
C GLN A 90 -7.34 15.93 4.51
N TYR A 91 -8.36 16.75 4.27
CA TYR A 91 -8.36 18.17 4.61
C TYR A 91 -8.22 18.39 6.12
N ARG A 92 -8.92 17.58 6.93
CA ARG A 92 -8.81 17.61 8.38
C ARG A 92 -7.40 17.27 8.85
N LEU A 93 -6.81 16.18 8.33
CA LEU A 93 -5.43 15.77 8.65
C LEU A 93 -4.43 16.87 8.29
N PHE A 94 -4.57 17.46 7.10
CA PHE A 94 -3.70 18.54 6.64
C PHE A 94 -3.80 19.77 7.54
N THR A 95 -5.03 20.21 7.86
CA THR A 95 -5.27 21.38 8.71
C THR A 95 -4.74 21.17 10.13
N GLU A 96 -4.90 19.96 10.68
CA GLU A 96 -4.35 19.59 11.99
C GLU A 96 -2.82 19.66 11.99
N GLU A 97 -2.19 19.15 10.92
CA GLU A 97 -0.75 19.16 10.76
C GLU A 97 -0.18 20.59 10.56
N VAL A 98 -0.91 21.47 9.86
CA VAL A 98 -0.59 22.90 9.76
C VAL A 98 -0.64 23.56 11.14
N ARG A 99 -1.65 23.27 11.96
CA ARG A 99 -1.73 23.80 13.34
C ARG A 99 -0.59 23.29 14.20
N ARG A 100 -0.23 22.02 14.07
CA ARG A 100 0.84 21.37 14.85
C ARG A 100 2.23 21.92 14.53
N THR A 101 2.50 22.16 13.25
CA THR A 101 3.81 22.65 12.77
C THR A 101 3.91 24.16 12.76
N GLY A 102 2.78 24.87 12.75
CA GLY A 102 2.73 26.32 12.58
C GLY A 102 3.08 26.81 11.18
N SER A 103 3.27 25.90 10.20
CA SER A 103 3.66 26.25 8.84
C SER A 103 3.08 25.29 7.81
N VAL A 104 2.48 25.85 6.76
CA VAL A 104 2.03 25.08 5.59
C VAL A 104 3.20 24.35 4.93
N SER A 105 4.40 24.95 4.87
CA SER A 105 5.54 24.32 4.22
C SER A 105 6.02 23.08 4.98
N GLU A 106 6.07 23.16 6.32
CA GLU A 106 6.50 22.03 7.15
C GLU A 106 5.42 20.94 7.20
N ALA A 107 4.14 21.32 7.28
CA ALA A 107 3.04 20.37 7.25
C ALA A 107 3.04 19.53 5.97
N ARG A 108 3.29 20.16 4.82
CA ARG A 108 3.38 19.46 3.52
C ARG A 108 4.47 18.40 3.47
N ARG A 109 5.49 18.44 4.33
CA ARG A 109 6.54 17.40 4.40
C ARG A 109 6.02 16.09 5.00
N LEU A 110 4.84 16.12 5.63
CA LEU A 110 4.24 15.00 6.38
C LEU A 110 2.84 14.65 5.89
N VAL A 111 2.04 15.65 5.50
CA VAL A 111 0.66 15.48 5.04
C VAL A 111 0.40 16.42 3.88
N LEU A 112 -0.05 15.88 2.74
CA LEU A 112 -0.43 16.68 1.58
C LEU A 112 -1.86 17.25 1.71
N PRO A 113 -2.18 18.38 1.07
CA PRO A 113 -3.56 18.83 0.95
C PRO A 113 -4.39 17.86 0.08
N PRO A 114 -5.73 17.91 0.15
CA PRO A 114 -6.62 16.98 -0.55
C PRO A 114 -6.36 16.85 -2.05
N GLU A 115 -6.08 17.96 -2.72
CA GLU A 115 -5.92 18.06 -4.17
C GLU A 115 -4.65 17.38 -4.68
N GLU A 116 -3.69 17.11 -3.78
CA GLU A 116 -2.39 16.52 -4.10
C GLU A 116 -2.22 15.11 -3.54
N SER A 117 -3.13 14.64 -2.70
CA SER A 117 -3.01 13.35 -2.02
C SER A 117 -3.42 12.20 -2.94
N ALA A 118 -2.48 11.31 -3.27
CA ALA A 118 -2.77 10.09 -4.02
C ALA A 118 -3.68 9.10 -3.26
N HIS A 119 -3.82 9.25 -1.93
CA HIS A 119 -4.85 8.52 -1.17
C HIS A 119 -6.26 8.98 -1.56
N VAL A 120 -6.47 10.27 -1.84
CA VAL A 120 -7.76 10.80 -2.32
C VAL A 120 -8.05 10.32 -3.74
N GLY A 121 -7.02 10.18 -4.57
CA GLY A 121 -7.13 9.59 -5.91
C GLY A 121 -7.34 8.06 -5.92
N GLY A 122 -7.30 7.40 -4.77
CA GLY A 122 -7.42 5.94 -4.67
C GLY A 122 -6.25 5.18 -5.30
N THR A 123 -5.10 5.81 -5.49
CA THR A 123 -3.90 5.20 -6.11
C THR A 123 -2.75 4.98 -5.14
N ALA A 124 -2.83 5.52 -3.92
CA ALA A 124 -1.85 5.30 -2.87
C ALA A 124 -2.22 4.17 -1.90
N MET A 125 -1.18 3.56 -1.35
CA MET A 125 -1.24 2.42 -0.45
C MET A 125 -0.14 2.51 0.61
N ASP A 126 -0.52 2.61 1.87
CA ASP A 126 0.39 2.49 3.01
C ASP A 126 0.49 1.03 3.44
N VAL A 127 1.62 0.40 3.14
CA VAL A 127 1.82 -1.05 3.19
C VAL A 127 2.41 -1.52 4.51
N ARG A 128 1.95 -2.69 4.95
CA ARG A 128 2.45 -3.44 6.11
C ARG A 128 2.65 -4.93 5.77
N PRO A 129 3.43 -5.68 6.56
CA PRO A 129 4.43 -5.19 7.50
C PRO A 129 5.63 -4.61 6.74
N THR A 130 6.70 -4.22 7.45
CA THR A 130 7.93 -3.71 6.84
C THR A 130 8.53 -4.68 5.82
N GLU A 131 8.46 -5.99 6.07
CA GLU A 131 8.93 -7.01 5.12
C GLU A 131 8.07 -7.05 3.85
N GLY A 132 6.76 -6.76 3.97
CA GLY A 132 5.86 -6.66 2.84
C GLY A 132 6.16 -5.43 1.97
N ALA A 133 6.40 -4.28 2.61
CA ALA A 133 6.88 -3.08 1.93
C ALA A 133 8.23 -3.31 1.25
N ALA A 134 9.17 -3.97 1.93
CA ALA A 134 10.48 -4.31 1.35
C ALA A 134 10.37 -5.27 0.15
N TRP A 135 9.35 -6.14 0.12
CA TRP A 135 9.09 -6.97 -1.05
C TRP A 135 8.58 -6.15 -2.23
N LEU A 136 7.65 -5.21 -2.00
CA LEU A 136 7.17 -4.29 -3.04
C LEU A 136 8.26 -3.35 -3.54
N GLU A 137 9.18 -2.93 -2.69
CA GLU A 137 10.35 -2.15 -3.11
C GLU A 137 11.15 -2.88 -4.19
N ARG A 138 11.32 -4.21 -4.05
CA ARG A 138 12.11 -5.03 -4.97
C ARG A 138 11.35 -5.50 -6.21
N HIS A 139 10.04 -5.75 -6.09
CA HIS A 139 9.25 -6.42 -7.12
C HIS A 139 8.05 -5.61 -7.62
N GLY A 140 7.72 -4.49 -6.97
CA GLY A 140 6.52 -3.70 -7.23
C GLY A 140 6.46 -3.11 -8.63
N ALA A 141 7.61 -2.83 -9.26
CA ALA A 141 7.69 -2.33 -10.63
C ALA A 141 6.96 -3.23 -11.65
N ALA A 142 7.05 -4.56 -11.48
CA ALA A 142 6.32 -5.52 -12.32
C ALA A 142 4.79 -5.39 -12.20
N HIS A 143 4.31 -4.80 -11.10
CA HIS A 143 2.91 -4.52 -10.84
C HIS A 143 2.56 -3.04 -10.95
N ARG A 144 3.48 -2.19 -11.43
CA ARG A 144 3.31 -0.72 -11.50
C ARG A 144 3.08 -0.06 -10.12
N LEU A 145 3.66 -0.64 -9.07
CA LEU A 145 3.60 -0.13 -7.70
C LEU A 145 4.98 0.35 -7.30
N PHE A 146 5.09 1.63 -6.98
CA PHE A 146 6.37 2.27 -6.71
C PHE A 146 6.35 2.99 -5.38
N ARG A 147 7.44 2.85 -4.62
CA ARG A 147 7.65 3.68 -3.44
C ARG A 147 7.92 5.11 -3.86
N ARG A 148 7.18 6.07 -3.30
CA ARG A 148 7.29 7.48 -3.71
C ARG A 148 8.23 8.32 -2.89
N TYR A 149 8.34 8.04 -1.59
CA TYR A 149 9.06 8.92 -0.67
C TYR A 149 10.17 8.21 0.11
N ASP A 150 11.34 8.84 0.20
CA ASP A 150 12.50 8.32 0.94
C ASP A 150 12.27 8.24 2.44
N ASN A 151 11.49 9.16 3.00
CA ASN A 151 11.12 9.16 4.41
C ASN A 151 9.94 8.21 4.73
N GLU A 152 9.23 7.68 3.74
CA GLU A 152 8.05 6.83 3.94
C GLU A 152 8.26 5.45 3.30
N TRP A 153 8.88 4.53 4.04
CA TRP A 153 9.13 3.17 3.55
C TRP A 153 7.87 2.36 3.30
N TRP A 154 6.75 2.77 3.89
CA TRP A 154 5.46 2.11 3.75
C TRP A 154 4.65 2.63 2.56
N HIS A 155 4.97 3.80 1.99
CA HIS A 155 4.07 4.48 1.05
C HIS A 155 4.37 4.12 -0.40
N PHE A 156 3.41 3.45 -1.05
CA PHE A 156 3.47 3.05 -2.45
C PHE A 156 2.33 3.67 -3.24
N GLU A 157 2.58 4.00 -4.50
CA GLU A 157 1.56 4.48 -5.43
C GLU A 157 1.51 3.62 -6.69
N TYR A 158 0.31 3.46 -7.25
CA TYR A 158 0.09 2.88 -8.56
C TYR A 158 0.30 3.91 -9.67
N HIS A 159 1.26 3.65 -10.57
CA HIS A 159 1.57 4.50 -11.72
C HIS A 159 1.48 3.69 -13.03
N PRO A 160 0.38 3.78 -13.79
CA PRO A 160 0.11 2.89 -14.91
C PRO A 160 1.12 3.04 -16.05
N ASP A 161 1.61 4.25 -16.29
CA ASP A 161 2.38 4.58 -17.48
C ASP A 161 3.87 4.35 -17.29
N THR A 162 4.44 4.95 -16.24
CA THR A 162 5.89 4.97 -16.01
C THR A 162 6.25 4.98 -14.54
N GLU A 163 7.50 4.63 -14.24
CA GLU A 163 8.05 4.75 -12.89
C GLU A 163 8.17 6.24 -12.52
N PRO A 164 7.55 6.67 -11.40
CA PRO A 164 7.64 8.05 -10.95
C PRO A 164 9.03 8.35 -10.39
N LEU A 165 9.42 9.62 -10.39
CA LEU A 165 10.57 10.06 -9.62
C LEU A 165 10.31 9.85 -8.13
N ARG A 166 11.24 9.18 -7.47
CA ARG A 166 11.29 9.07 -6.01
C ARG A 166 11.72 10.39 -5.40
N LEU A 167 10.97 10.87 -4.41
CA LEU A 167 11.19 12.16 -3.78
C LEU A 167 11.65 12.00 -2.32
N PRO A 168 12.36 12.99 -1.74
CA PRO A 168 12.75 12.93 -0.34
C PRO A 168 11.56 12.84 0.64
N HIS A 169 10.46 13.54 0.33
CA HIS A 169 9.23 13.60 1.14
C HIS A 169 8.03 14.11 0.31
N PRO A 170 6.77 13.96 0.79
CA PRO A 170 5.56 14.36 0.07
C PRO A 170 5.56 15.80 -0.44
N GLY A 171 5.89 16.77 0.41
CA GLY A 171 5.90 18.18 0.05
C GLY A 171 7.08 18.63 -0.83
N HIS A 172 7.89 17.72 -1.37
CA HIS A 172 9.06 18.09 -2.16
C HIS A 172 8.64 18.44 -3.59
N THR A 173 8.89 19.69 -4.00
CA THR A 173 8.69 20.12 -5.39
C THR A 173 10.00 19.94 -6.17
N PRO A 174 10.05 19.08 -7.21
CA PRO A 174 11.23 18.95 -8.04
C PRO A 174 11.60 20.31 -8.65
N ALA A 175 12.87 20.70 -8.58
CA ALA A 175 13.34 21.92 -9.23
C ALA A 175 12.97 21.86 -10.73
N ARG A 176 12.24 22.85 -11.23
CA ARG A 176 11.96 22.95 -12.68
C ARG A 176 13.30 22.94 -13.42
N ARG A 177 13.50 21.93 -14.27
CA ARG A 177 14.65 21.88 -15.19
C ARG A 177 14.62 23.18 -15.99
N ARG A 178 15.55 24.11 -15.70
CA ARG A 178 15.74 25.29 -16.56
C ARG A 178 16.08 24.75 -17.95
N GLN A 179 15.15 24.84 -18.89
CA GLN A 179 15.49 24.71 -20.29
C GLN A 179 16.52 25.81 -20.57
N ARG A 180 17.79 25.42 -20.75
CA ARG A 180 18.76 26.28 -21.41
C ARG A 180 18.27 26.39 -22.85
N ILE A 181 17.56 27.47 -23.15
CA ILE A 181 17.34 27.91 -24.51
C ILE A 181 18.71 28.41 -24.96
N GLY A 182 19.34 27.65 -25.86
CA GLY A 182 20.49 28.09 -26.63
C GLY A 182 20.03 28.68 -27.94
#